data_AF-A0AB39ANQ1-F1
#
_entry.id   AF-A0AB39ANQ1-F1
#
_cell.length_a   1.000
_cell.length_b   1.000
_cell.length_c   1.000
_cell.angle_alpha   90.00
_cell.angle_beta   90.00
_cell.angle_gamma   90.00
#
_symmetry.space_group_name_H-M   'P 1'
#
loop_
_entity.id
_entity.type
_entity.pdbx_description
1 polymer ?
#
loop_
_entity_poly.entity_id
_entity_poly.type
_entity_poly.pdbx_seq_one_letter_code
_entity_poly.pdbx_strand_id
1 'polypeptide(L)' 'MKIKNPHTLKQALANMKLENLSPSPEVSVLLQQALVDENIDTEDIISLLRAAHRTDEVR' A
#
# COMPACT_ATOMS: atom_id res chain seq x y z
N MET A 1 -3.24 -9.15 6.80
CA MET A 1 -4.48 -8.82 7.58
C MET A 1 -5.50 -8.21 6.63
N LYS A 2 -6.78 -8.61 6.71
CA LYS A 2 -7.83 -8.03 5.84
C LYS A 2 -8.06 -6.55 6.08
N ILE A 3 -8.18 -5.78 5.00
CA ILE A 3 -8.55 -4.36 5.03
C ILE A 3 -10.07 -4.29 5.23
N LYS A 4 -10.51 -4.42 6.48
CA LYS A 4 -11.93 -4.51 6.84
C LYS A 4 -12.70 -3.19 6.67
N ASN A 5 -11.99 -2.08 6.54
CA ASN A 5 -12.59 -0.76 6.39
C ASN A 5 -11.89 0.02 5.26
N PRO A 6 -12.45 0.02 4.04
CA PRO A 6 -11.87 0.77 2.92
C PRO A 6 -11.89 2.29 3.16
N HIS A 7 -12.74 2.82 4.05
CA HIS A 7 -12.70 4.24 4.41
C HIS A 7 -11.41 4.60 5.15
N THR A 8 -10.90 3.72 6.01
CA THR A 8 -9.63 3.91 6.71
C THR A 8 -8.47 4.00 5.71
N LEU A 9 -8.48 3.14 4.68
CA LEU A 9 -7.47 3.19 3.62
C LEU A 9 -7.56 4.48 2.79
N LYS A 10 -8.78 4.90 2.40
CA LYS A 10 -8.97 6.19 1.69
C LYS A 10 -8.47 7.38 2.51
N GLN A 11 -8.76 7.39 3.81
CA GLN A 11 -8.32 8.46 4.70
C GLN A 11 -6.78 8.47 4.84
N ALA A 12 -6.15 7.31 4.99
CA ALA A 12 -4.70 7.22 5.05
C ALA A 12 -4.03 7.75 3.77
N LEU A 13 -4.55 7.38 2.59
CA LEU A 13 -4.07 7.89 1.31
C LEU A 13 -4.26 9.41 1.16
N ALA A 14 -5.38 9.93 1.64
CA ALA A 14 -5.64 11.37 1.65
C ALA A 14 -4.66 12.11 2.57
N ASN A 15 -4.40 11.59 3.78
CA ASN A 15 -3.44 12.16 4.72
C ASN A 15 -2.03 12.19 4.12
N MET A 16 -1.57 11.09 3.51
CA MET A 16 -0.26 11.06 2.83
C MET A 16 -0.15 12.14 1.76
N LYS A 17 -1.20 12.34 0.96
CA LYS A 17 -1.23 13.38 -0.07
C LYS A 17 -1.15 14.80 0.53
N LEU A 18 -1.81 15.03 1.66
CA LEU A 18 -1.71 16.31 2.38
C LEU A 18 -0.29 16.58 2.92
N GLU A 19 0.41 15.52 3.32
CA GLU A 19 1.81 15.58 3.76
C GLU A 19 2.81 15.55 2.59
N ASN A 20 2.33 15.61 1.35
CA ASN A 20 3.14 15.51 0.14
C ASN A 20 3.98 14.22 0.06
N LEU A 21 3.52 13.16 0.74
CA LEU A 21 4.07 11.81 0.71
C LEU A 21 3.34 10.98 -0.35
N SER A 22 4.08 10.14 -1.05
CA SER A 22 3.50 9.20 -2.01
C SER A 22 4.21 7.84 -1.92
N PRO A 23 3.46 6.72 -1.93
CA PRO A 23 4.06 5.40 -2.06
C PRO A 23 4.75 5.26 -3.42
N SER A 24 5.62 4.25 -3.55
CA SER A 24 6.12 3.85 -4.87
C SER A 24 4.96 3.47 -5.81
N PRO A 25 5.14 3.59 -7.14
CA PRO A 25 4.09 3.31 -8.11
C PRO A 25 3.42 1.94 -7.92
N GLU A 26 4.20 0.90 -7.67
CA GLU A 26 3.74 -0.48 -7.49
C GLU A 26 2.87 -0.62 -6.24
N VAL A 27 3.30 -0.01 -5.13
CA VAL A 27 2.54 -0.01 -3.87
C VAL A 27 1.26 0.80 -4.03
N SER A 28 1.33 1.92 -4.75
CA SER A 28 0.17 2.78 -5.02
C SER A 28 -0.91 2.03 -5.81
N VAL A 29 -0.52 1.27 -6.84
CA VAL A 29 -1.46 0.41 -7.59
C VAL A 29 -2.13 -0.60 -6.67
N LEU A 30 -1.35 -1.31 -5.85
CA LEU A 30 -1.91 -2.31 -4.94
C LEU A 30 -2.89 -1.70 -3.93
N LEU A 31 -2.56 -0.53 -3.36
CA LEU A 31 -3.42 0.20 -2.44
C LEU A 31 -4.73 0.67 -3.10
N GLN A 32 -4.69 1.08 -4.36
CA GLN A 32 -5.90 1.44 -5.12
C GLN A 32 -6.77 0.21 -5.40
N GLN A 33 -6.17 -0.93 -5.73
CA GLN A 33 -6.92 -2.17 -5.94
C GLN A 33 -7.56 -2.66 -4.64
N ALA A 34 -6.87 -2.54 -3.50
CA ALA A 34 -7.40 -2.87 -2.17
C ALA A 34 -8.63 -2.02 -1.74
N LEU A 35 -8.93 -0.92 -2.43
CA LEU A 35 -10.14 -0.14 -2.19
C LEU A 35 -11.41 -0.78 -2.78
N VAL A 36 -11.25 -1.67 -3.75
CA VAL A 36 -12.35 -2.28 -4.51
C VAL A 36 -12.34 -3.81 -4.46
N ASP A 37 -11.19 -4.43 -4.22
CA ASP A 37 -11.01 -5.88 -4.15
C ASP A 37 -10.70 -6.32 -2.71
N GLU A 38 -11.64 -7.02 -2.09
CA GLU A 38 -11.53 -7.56 -0.73
C GLU A 38 -10.55 -8.74 -0.60
N ASN A 39 -10.09 -9.29 -1.74
CA ASN A 39 -9.09 -10.34 -1.75
C ASN A 39 -7.71 -9.80 -1.43
N ILE A 40 -7.42 -8.55 -1.82
CA ILE A 40 -6.16 -7.88 -1.53
C ILE A 40 -6.13 -7.48 -0.07
N ASP A 41 -5.08 -7.91 0.62
CA ASP A 41 -4.93 -7.64 2.04
C ASP A 41 -3.55 -7.05 2.38
N THR A 42 -3.36 -6.68 3.65
CA THR A 42 -2.11 -6.01 4.05
C THR A 42 -0.87 -6.88 3.84
N GLU A 43 -0.98 -8.22 3.80
CA GLU A 43 0.15 -9.10 3.53
C GLU A 43 0.66 -8.95 2.10
N ASP A 44 -0.21 -8.73 1.11
CA ASP A 44 0.19 -8.50 -0.28
C ASP A 44 1.04 -7.22 -0.38
N ILE A 45 0.59 -6.17 0.31
CA ILE A 45 1.28 -4.86 0.35
C ILE A 45 2.61 -4.98 1.11
N ILE A 46 2.61 -5.64 2.27
CA ILE A 46 3.82 -5.86 3.08
C ILE A 46 4.85 -6.70 2.30
N SER A 47 4.41 -7.71 1.56
CA SER A 47 5.29 -8.56 0.76
C SER A 47 6.00 -7.75 -0.33
N LEU A 48 5.27 -6.85 -0.99
CA LEU A 48 5.83 -5.94 -2.00
C LEU A 48 6.86 -4.99 -1.38
N LEU A 49 6.56 -4.38 -0.23
CA LEU A 49 7.49 -3.50 0.49
C LEU A 49 8.77 -4.24 0.93
N ARG A 50 8.63 -5.48 1.43
CA ARG A 50 9.79 -6.31 1.81
C ARG A 50 10.64 -6.74 0.61
N ALA A 51 10.02 -6.97 -0.55
CA ALA A 51 10.75 -7.29 -1.78
C ALA A 51 11.57 -6.09 -2.27
N ALA A 52 10.99 -4.89 -2.23
CA ALA A 52 11.70 -3.65 -2.55
C ALA A 52 12.91 -3.43 -1.64
N HIS A 53 12.74 -3.58 -0.31
CA HIS A 53 13.82 -3.38 0.65
C HIS A 53 14.98 -4.38 0.49
N ARG A 54 14.69 -5.65 0.16
CA ARG A 54 15.72 -6.65 -0.13
C ARG A 54 16.52 -6.35 -1.40
N THR A 55 15.96 -5.58 -2.32
CA THR A 55 16.64 -5.19 -3.56
C THR A 55 17.60 -4.02 -3.32
N ASP A 56 17.33 -3.17 -2.32
CA ASP A 56 18.21 -2.08 -1.90
C ASP A 56 19.43 -2.56 -1.09
N GLU A 57 19.30 -3.62 -0.28
CA GLU A 57 20.44 -4.17 0.50
C GLU A 57 21.49 -4.91 -0.35
N VAL A 58 21.21 -5.19 -1.63
CA VAL A 58 22.11 -5.91 -2.55
C VAL A 58 22.81 -4.97 -3.54
N ARG A 59 22.68 -3.64 -3.36
CA ARG A 59 23.25 -2.62 -4.23
C ARG A 59 24.46 -1.90 -3.66
#